data_AF-A0A9D7VUC9-F1
#
_entry.id   AF-A0A9D7VUC9-F1
#
_cell.length_a   1.000
_cell.length_b   1.000
_cell.length_c   1.000
_cell.angle_alpha   90.00
_cell.angle_beta   90.00
_cell.angle_gamma   90.00
#
_symmetry.space_group_name_H-M   'P 1'
#
loop_
_entity.id
_entity.type
_entity.pdbx_description
1 polymer ?
#
loop_
_entity_poly.entity_id
_entity_poly.type
_entity_poly.pdbx_seq_one_letter_code
_entity_poly.pdbx_strand_id
1 'polypeptide(L)'
;MVETLPDSVTALTRIPGAEGSPLSFVVVREETGDRLFIVSSNMANTASEVTEARTLSARITGLRSELDSYGLVAFVDLQTSGGEETTYELFLEGEDPSAHTFQPASN
;
A
#
# COMPACT_ATOMS: atom_id res chain seq x y z
N MET A 1 19.01 14.27 16.05
CA MET A 1 18.11 13.32 16.74
C MET A 1 17.93 12.17 15.78
N VAL A 2 18.36 10.95 16.13
CA VAL A 2 18.08 9.78 15.29
C VAL A 2 16.69 9.32 15.68
N GLU A 3 15.70 9.57 14.83
CA GLU A 3 14.38 9.00 15.02
C GLU A 3 14.49 7.51 14.75
N THR A 4 14.46 6.71 15.81
CA THR A 4 14.42 5.26 15.72
C THR A 4 13.02 4.83 15.32
N LEU A 5 12.93 3.84 14.42
CA LEU A 5 11.65 3.20 14.11
C LEU A 5 11.05 2.61 15.40
N PRO A 6 9.72 2.65 15.57
CA PRO A 6 9.08 2.02 16.72
C PRO A 6 9.43 0.53 16.81
N ASP A 7 9.53 -0.01 18.03
CA ASP A 7 9.90 -1.43 18.25
C ASP A 7 8.94 -2.42 17.56
N SER A 8 7.69 -2.00 17.31
CA SER A 8 6.70 -2.80 16.58
C SER A 8 7.00 -2.93 15.08
N VAL A 9 7.87 -2.09 14.52
CA VAL A 9 8.22 -2.07 13.11
C VAL A 9 9.46 -2.94 12.88
N THR A 10 9.24 -4.07 12.21
CA THR A 10 10.30 -5.03 11.87
C THR A 10 10.99 -4.71 10.55
N ALA A 11 10.27 -4.11 9.60
CA ALA A 11 10.80 -3.68 8.32
C ALA A 11 9.95 -2.56 7.72
N LEU A 12 10.58 -1.72 6.89
CA LEU A 12 9.92 -0.68 6.11
C LEU A 12 10.43 -0.75 4.68
N THR A 13 9.51 -0.94 3.73
CA THR A 13 9.82 -1.05 2.29
C THR A 13 9.05 0.00 1.53
N ARG A 14 9.73 0.78 0.69
CA ARG A 14 9.09 1.70 -0.25
C ARG A 14 9.10 1.09 -1.65
N ILE A 15 7.94 1.08 -2.30
CA ILE A 15 7.71 0.53 -3.63
C ILE A 15 7.28 1.70 -4.52
N PRO A 16 8.01 2.01 -5.61
CA PRO A 16 7.59 3.07 -6.52
C PRO A 16 6.24 2.72 -7.16
N GLY A 17 5.43 3.75 -7.45
CA GLY A 17 4.24 3.59 -8.28
C GLY A 17 4.59 3.35 -9.75
N ALA A 18 3.56 3.36 -10.61
CA ALA A 18 3.75 3.20 -12.04
C ALA A 18 4.59 4.34 -12.62
N GLU A 19 5.30 4.07 -13.73
CA GLU A 19 6.08 5.09 -14.42
C GLU A 19 5.19 6.29 -14.78
N GLY A 20 5.67 7.49 -14.47
CA GLY A 20 4.92 8.74 -14.67
C GLY A 20 4.03 9.16 -13.50
N SER A 21 3.75 8.28 -12.53
CA SER A 21 2.98 8.63 -11.33
C SER A 21 3.87 9.24 -10.24
N PRO A 22 3.42 10.28 -9.52
CA PRO A 22 4.14 10.84 -8.38
C PRO A 22 3.97 10.00 -7.11
N LEU A 23 3.15 8.95 -7.17
CA LEU A 23 2.79 8.11 -6.04
C LEU A 23 3.81 7.01 -5.76
N SER A 24 3.91 6.61 -4.50
CA SER A 24 4.62 5.42 -4.07
C SER A 24 3.84 4.75 -2.95
N PHE A 25 4.16 3.49 -2.72
CA PHE A 25 3.59 2.69 -1.65
C PHE A 25 4.65 2.44 -0.59
N VAL A 26 4.25 2.45 0.68
CA VAL A 26 5.12 2.10 1.80
C VAL A 26 4.48 0.95 2.56
N VAL A 27 5.19 -0.17 2.64
CA VAL A 27 4.81 -1.33 3.42
C VAL A 27 5.60 -1.32 4.73
N VAL A 28 4.88 -1.26 5.84
CA VAL A 28 5.44 -1.34 7.19
C VAL A 28 5.09 -2.72 7.74
N ARG A 29 6.09 -3.54 8.01
CA ARG A 29 5.90 -4.88 8.58
C ARG A 29 5.88 -4.81 10.10
N GLU A 30 4.78 -5.24 10.70
CA GLU A 30 4.64 -5.39 12.15
C GLU A 30 4.46 -6.88 12.52
N GLU A 31 4.54 -7.24 13.81
CA GLU A 31 4.40 -8.64 14.22
C GLU A 31 3.04 -9.26 13.82
N THR A 32 1.97 -8.46 13.85
CA THR A 32 0.60 -8.90 13.63
C THR A 32 0.12 -8.82 12.17
N GLY A 33 0.91 -8.20 11.29
CA GLY A 33 0.54 -8.00 9.89
C GLY A 33 1.30 -6.84 9.27
N ASP A 34 1.06 -6.61 7.99
CA ASP A 34 1.64 -5.49 7.26
C ASP A 34 0.64 -4.33 7.19
N ARG A 35 1.16 -3.10 7.24
CA ARG A 35 0.40 -1.87 7.00
C ARG A 35 0.85 -1.27 5.68
N LEU A 36 -0.12 -0.79 4.91
CA LEU A 36 0.10 -0.17 3.60
C LEU A 36 -0.21 1.32 3.67
N PHE A 37 0.72 2.13 3.20
CA PHE A 37 0.56 3.56 3.05
C PHE A 37 0.81 4.00 1.62
N ILE A 38 0.14 5.07 1.22
CA ILE A 38 0.28 5.74 -0.06
C ILE A 38 0.92 7.09 0.21
N VAL A 39 2.00 7.39 -0.49
CA VAL A 39 2.74 8.65 -0.37
C VAL A 39 2.84 9.32 -1.73
N SER A 40 2.68 10.63 -1.77
CA SER A 40 2.87 11.42 -2.98
C SER A 40 4.13 12.27 -2.87
N SER A 41 4.96 12.26 -3.91
CA SER A 41 6.11 13.19 -4.01
C SER A 41 5.68 14.64 -4.24
N ASN A 42 4.47 14.86 -4.75
CA ASN A 42 3.90 16.19 -5.00
C ASN A 42 3.24 16.80 -3.76
N MET A 43 2.93 15.99 -2.74
CA MET A 43 2.27 16.45 -1.51
C MET A 43 3.18 16.21 -0.31
N ALA A 44 3.84 17.28 0.15
CA ALA A 44 4.72 17.21 1.31
C ALA A 44 3.93 16.76 2.56
N ASN A 45 4.45 15.73 3.24
CA ASN A 45 3.90 15.16 4.48
C ASN A 45 2.51 14.53 4.37
N THR A 46 2.04 14.21 3.16
CA THR A 46 0.77 13.49 2.97
C THR A 46 1.06 12.02 2.75
N ALA A 47 0.93 11.24 3.82
CA ALA A 47 0.84 9.79 3.76
C ALA A 47 -0.58 9.38 4.15
N SER A 48 -1.19 8.51 3.35
CA SER A 48 -2.53 7.97 3.59
C SER A 48 -2.40 6.48 3.89
N GLU A 49 -2.93 6.03 5.03
CA GLU A 49 -2.96 4.60 5.35
C GLU A 49 -4.15 3.95 4.64
N VAL A 50 -3.92 2.80 3.99
CA VAL A 50 -4.97 1.94 3.46
C VAL A 50 -5.52 1.12 4.63
N THR A 51 -6.50 1.69 5.33
CA THR A 51 -6.99 1.12 6.61
C THR A 51 -7.56 -0.29 6.44
N GLU A 52 -8.15 -0.56 5.29
CA GLU A 52 -8.72 -1.84 4.87
C GLU A 52 -7.63 -2.91 4.74
N ALA A 53 -6.43 -2.58 4.26
CA ALA A 53 -5.33 -3.53 4.24
C ALA A 53 -4.89 -3.92 5.67
N ARG A 54 -4.92 -2.96 6.60
CA ARG A 54 -4.58 -3.21 8.00
C ARG A 54 -5.60 -4.11 8.70
N THR A 55 -6.90 -3.96 8.43
CA THR A 55 -7.93 -4.79 9.10
C THR A 55 -7.81 -6.27 8.75
N LEU A 56 -7.20 -6.60 7.61
CA LEU A 56 -6.97 -7.98 7.18
C LEU A 56 -5.88 -8.70 7.98
N SER A 57 -5.02 -7.97 8.71
CA SER A 57 -3.90 -8.55 9.47
C SER A 57 -3.06 -9.54 8.65
N ALA A 58 -2.90 -9.26 7.35
CA ALA A 58 -2.25 -10.10 6.36
C ALA A 58 -0.81 -9.64 6.08
N ARG A 59 -0.04 -10.48 5.38
CA ARG A 59 1.29 -10.13 4.85
C ARG A 59 1.17 -9.68 3.40
N ILE A 60 1.78 -8.56 3.06
CA ILE A 60 1.95 -8.13 1.67
C ILE A 60 3.14 -8.91 1.10
N THR A 61 2.86 -9.75 0.11
CA THR A 61 3.84 -10.59 -0.57
C THR A 61 4.23 -10.03 -1.94
N GLY A 62 3.33 -9.24 -2.55
CA GLY A 62 3.54 -8.58 -3.82
C GLY A 62 2.79 -7.25 -3.90
N LEU A 63 3.38 -6.27 -4.59
CA LEU A 63 2.72 -5.03 -4.94
C LEU A 63 3.24 -4.56 -6.29
N ARG A 64 2.32 -4.38 -7.24
CA ARG A 64 2.57 -3.84 -8.59
C ARG A 64 1.53 -2.78 -8.89
N SER A 65 1.84 -1.83 -9.77
CA SER A 65 0.90 -0.78 -10.13
C SER A 65 1.02 -0.38 -11.59
N GLU A 66 -0.10 0.06 -12.15
CA GLU A 66 -0.27 0.46 -13.54
C GLU A 66 -1.02 1.80 -13.57
N LEU A 67 -0.71 2.64 -14.55
CA LEU A 67 -1.41 3.90 -14.79
C LEU A 67 -2.41 3.69 -15.93
N ASP A 68 -3.65 4.14 -15.75
CA ASP A 68 -4.68 4.12 -16.77
C ASP A 68 -5.28 5.52 -17.01
N SER A 69 -6.38 5.59 -17.77
CA SER A 69 -7.04 6.86 -18.09
C SER A 69 -7.75 7.53 -16.89
N TYR A 70 -7.96 6.81 -15.80
CA TYR A 70 -8.69 7.24 -14.61
C TYR A 70 -7.75 7.54 -13.43
N GLY A 71 -6.57 6.92 -13.39
CA GLY A 71 -5.56 7.18 -12.39
C GLY A 71 -4.58 6.03 -12.25
N LEU A 72 -4.12 5.81 -11.01
CA LEU A 72 -3.23 4.71 -10.69
C LEU A 72 -4.06 3.54 -10.13
N VAL A 73 -3.80 2.34 -10.61
CA VAL A 73 -4.32 1.10 -10.03
C VAL A 73 -3.14 0.29 -9.50
N ALA A 74 -3.22 -0.16 -8.26
CA ALA A 74 -2.26 -1.07 -7.66
C ALA A 74 -2.90 -2.42 -7.36
N PHE A 75 -2.16 -3.49 -7.62
CA PHE A 75 -2.53 -4.85 -7.25
C PHE A 75 -1.66 -5.28 -6.09
N VAL A 76 -2.29 -5.61 -4.97
CA VAL A 76 -1.67 -5.96 -3.70
C VAL A 76 -1.95 -7.42 -3.41
N ASP A 77 -0.91 -8.25 -3.49
CA ASP A 77 -1.01 -9.66 -3.15
C ASP A 77 -0.83 -9.81 -1.64
N LEU A 78 -1.85 -10.37 -0.99
CA LEU A 78 -1.94 -10.55 0.45
C LEU A 78 -1.96 -12.03 0.81
N GLN A 79 -1.17 -12.42 1.80
CA GLN A 79 -1.18 -13.74 2.40
C GLN A 79 -1.72 -13.66 3.84
N THR A 80 -2.83 -14.33 4.11
CA THR A 80 -3.41 -14.40 5.47
C THR A 80 -2.60 -15.33 6.37
N SER A 81 -2.87 -15.30 7.69
CA SER A 81 -2.21 -16.22 8.65
C SER A 81 -2.49 -17.70 8.38
N GLY A 82 -3.56 -18.01 7.63
CA GLY A 82 -3.88 -19.36 7.15
C GLY A 82 -3.10 -19.80 5.90
N GLY A 83 -2.29 -18.90 5.32
CA GLY A 83 -1.52 -19.15 4.09
C GLY A 83 -2.29 -18.98 2.79
N GLU A 84 -3.57 -18.55 2.85
CA GLU A 84 -4.35 -18.21 1.67
C GLU A 84 -3.83 -16.91 1.05
N GLU A 85 -3.61 -16.92 -0.26
CA GLU A 85 -3.17 -15.77 -1.04
C GLU A 85 -4.32 -15.18 -1.85
N THR A 86 -4.55 -13.88 -1.70
CA THR A 86 -5.61 -13.14 -2.40
C THR A 86 -5.04 -11.82 -2.94
N THR A 87 -5.37 -11.49 -4.17
CA THR A 87 -5.04 -10.19 -4.77
C THR A 87 -6.17 -9.19 -4.50
N TYR A 88 -5.79 -8.01 -4.04
CA TYR A 88 -6.66 -6.86 -3.89
C TYR A 88 -6.26 -5.76 -4.88
N GLU A 89 -7.25 -4.99 -5.32
CA GLU A 89 -7.07 -3.81 -6.13
C GLU A 89 -7.18 -2.55 -5.25
N LEU A 90 -6.24 -1.65 -5.45
CA LEU A 90 -6.18 -0.32 -4.86
C LEU A 90 -6.31 0.70 -5.97
N PHE A 91 -7.48 1.31 -6.09
CA PHE A 91 -7.76 2.37 -7.05
C PHE A 91 -7.44 3.73 -6.44
N LEU A 92 -6.68 4.55 -7.16
CA LEU A 92 -6.28 5.90 -6.77
C LEU A 92 -6.73 6.89 -7.84
N GLU A 93 -7.88 7.51 -7.61
CA GLU A 93 -8.45 8.49 -8.53
C GLU A 93 -7.69 9.81 -8.43
N GLY A 94 -7.28 10.37 -9.58
CA GLY A 94 -6.63 11.68 -9.64
C GLY A 94 -5.29 11.79 -8.89
N GLU A 95 -4.66 10.65 -8.59
CA GLU A 95 -3.38 10.56 -7.89
C GLU A 95 -3.34 11.22 -6.50
N ASP A 96 -4.50 11.33 -5.84
CA ASP A 96 -4.60 11.77 -4.44
C ASP A 96 -4.49 10.54 -3.50
N PRO A 97 -3.46 10.47 -2.63
CA PRO A 97 -3.29 9.37 -1.68
C PRO A 97 -4.51 9.11 -0.78
N SER A 98 -5.30 10.15 -0.48
CA SER A 98 -6.47 10.07 0.39
C SER A 98 -7.74 9.59 -0.31
N ALA A 99 -7.81 9.74 -1.64
CA ALA A 99 -8.95 9.32 -2.45
C ALA A 99 -8.67 7.94 -3.07
N HIS A 100 -8.74 6.90 -2.24
CA HIS A 100 -8.50 5.53 -2.68
C HIS A 100 -9.63 4.58 -2.32
N THR A 101 -9.77 3.51 -3.11
CA THR A 101 -10.66 2.38 -2.83
C THR A 101 -9.85 1.10 -2.81
N PHE A 102 -10.03 0.28 -1.77
CA PHE A 102 -9.34 -1.01 -1.64
C PHE A 102 -10.35 -2.16 -1.59
N GLN A 103 -10.28 -3.07 -2.56
CA GLN A 103 -11.27 -4.15 -2.70
C GLN A 103 -10.64 -5.42 -3.27
N PRO A 104 -11.25 -6.61 -3.06
CA PRO A 104 -10.79 -7.83 -3.71
C PRO A 104 -10.78 -7.68 -5.23
N ALA A 105 -9.73 -8.20 -5.89
CA ALA A 105 -9.66 -8.17 -7.34
C ALA A 105 -10.82 -8.97 -7.95
N SER A 106 -11.48 -8.39 -8.96
CA SER A 106 -12.53 -9.11 -9.70
C SER A 106 -11.87 -10.10 -10.67
N ASN A 107 -12.05 -11.40 -10.44
CA ASN A 107 -11.64 -12.45 -11.38
C ASN A 107 -12.48 -12.45 -12.66
#